data_AF-A0A7K6DXC2-F1
#
_entry.id   AF-A0A7K6DXC2-F1
#
_cell.length_a   1.000
_cell.length_b   1.000
_cell.length_c   1.000
_cell.angle_alpha   90.00
_cell.angle_beta   90.00
_cell.angle_gamma   90.00
#
_symmetry.space_group_name_H-M   'P 1'
#
loop_
_entity.id
_entity.type
_entity.pdbx_description
1 polymer ?
#
loop_
_entity_poly.entity_id
_entity_poly.type
_entity_poly.pdbx_seq_one_letter_code
_entity_poly.pdbx_strand_id
1 'polypeptide(L)' 'MREAPPRSKAPLSEQQFLAALPAMNTTATVLAVLWVLRNEPMDLRPLGHYPDRHFTEFAPRRLIRHFRRRLR' A
#
# COMPACT_ATOMS: atom_id res chain seq x y z
N MET A 1 -16.14 11.09 1.26
CA MET A 1 -17.33 11.59 0.52
C MET A 1 -17.98 12.66 1.36
N ARG A 2 -18.41 13.77 0.77
CA ARG A 2 -19.05 14.89 1.49
C ARG A 2 -20.58 14.86 1.43
N GLU A 3 -21.14 14.16 0.45
CA GLU A 3 -22.58 14.01 0.25
C GLU A 3 -23.04 12.57 0.51
N ALA A 4 -24.32 12.42 0.85
CA ALA A 4 -24.93 11.11 1.00
C ALA A 4 -25.00 10.37 -0.35
N PRO A 5 -25.04 9.02 -0.35
CA PRO A 5 -25.24 8.25 -1.57
C PRO A 5 -26.55 8.64 -2.28
N PRO A 6 -26.57 8.65 -3.63
CA PRO A 6 -27.77 8.94 -4.39
C PRO A 6 -28.85 7.88 -4.15
N ARG A 7 -30.11 8.32 -4.04
CA ARG A 7 -31.26 7.44 -3.75
C ARG A 7 -32.01 6.94 -4.98
N SER A 8 -31.64 7.42 -6.17
CA SER A 8 -32.26 7.03 -7.44
C SER A 8 -31.22 6.99 -8.55
N LYS A 9 -31.62 6.43 -9.69
CA LYS A 9 -30.81 6.39 -10.92
C LYS A 9 -31.00 7.64 -11.80
N ALA A 10 -31.62 8.71 -11.27
CA ALA A 10 -31.71 9.96 -12.00
C ALA A 10 -30.31 10.48 -12.33
N PRO A 11 -30.10 11.08 -13.51
CA PRO A 11 -28.82 11.65 -13.88
C PRO A 11 -28.44 12.78 -12.91
N LEU A 12 -27.19 12.78 -12.47
CA LEU A 12 -26.59 13.83 -11.64
C LEU A 12 -25.92 14.87 -12.53
N SER A 13 -25.94 16.13 -12.12
CA SER A 13 -25.12 17.16 -12.75
C SER A 13 -23.64 17.03 -12.35
N GLU A 14 -22.74 17.61 -13.14
CA GLU A 14 -21.31 17.69 -12.80
C GLU A 14 -21.09 18.38 -11.45
N GLN A 15 -21.84 19.45 -11.17
CA GLN A 15 -21.75 20.17 -9.91
C GLN A 15 -22.11 19.28 -8.70
N GLN A 16 -23.16 18.45 -8.83
CA GLN A 16 -23.54 17.49 -7.79
C GLN A 16 -22.45 16.42 -7.58
N PHE A 17 -21.82 15.97 -8.66
CA PHE A 17 -20.70 15.04 -8.58
C PHE A 17 -19.49 15.66 -7.86
N LEU A 18 -19.08 16.87 -8.24
CA LEU A 18 -17.96 17.57 -7.62
C LEU A 18 -18.20 17.90 -6.14
N ALA A 19 -19.45 18.18 -5.76
CA ALA A 19 -19.83 18.38 -4.36
C ALA A 19 -19.57 17.12 -3.52
N ALA A 20 -19.82 15.93 -4.05
CA ALA A 20 -19.64 14.65 -3.34
C ALA A 20 -18.16 14.27 -3.11
N LEU A 21 -17.25 14.69 -3.99
CA LEU A 21 -15.81 14.42 -3.90
C LEU A 21 -15.18 15.06 -2.65
N PRO A 22 -14.02 14.58 -2.14
CA PRO A 22 -13.31 15.23 -1.04
C PRO A 22 -12.90 16.67 -1.36
N ALA A 23 -12.78 17.51 -0.33
CA ALA A 23 -12.23 18.86 -0.48
C ALA A 23 -10.74 18.80 -0.86
N MET A 24 -10.22 19.87 -1.46
CA MET A 24 -8.83 19.92 -1.96
C MET A 24 -7.80 19.61 -0.86
N ASN A 25 -8.00 20.13 0.35
CA ASN A 25 -7.11 19.86 1.49
C ASN A 25 -7.12 18.38 1.89
N THR A 26 -8.29 17.72 1.91
CA THR A 26 -8.41 16.28 2.17
C THR A 26 -7.67 15.49 1.09
N THR A 27 -7.88 15.83 -0.19
CA THR A 27 -7.19 15.19 -1.31
C THR A 27 -5.67 15.34 -1.22
N ALA A 28 -5.18 16.56 -0.98
CA ALA A 28 -3.75 16.83 -0.83
C ALA A 28 -3.13 16.07 0.35
N THR A 29 -3.84 16.03 1.48
CA THR A 29 -3.39 15.30 2.68
C THR A 29 -3.28 13.80 2.41
N VAL A 30 -4.30 13.20 1.78
CA VAL A 30 -4.29 11.78 1.44
C VAL A 30 -3.15 11.47 0.47
N LEU A 31 -2.94 12.31 -0.55
CA LEU A 31 -1.84 12.13 -1.50
C LEU A 31 -0.46 12.22 -0.80
N ALA A 32 -0.28 13.18 0.10
CA ALA A 32 0.97 13.31 0.87
C ALA A 32 1.21 12.10 1.76
N VAL A 33 0.18 11.62 2.48
CA VAL A 33 0.27 10.42 3.32
C VAL A 33 0.60 9.19 2.49
N LEU A 34 -0.12 8.96 1.39
CA LEU A 34 0.15 7.82 0.51
C LEU A 34 1.54 7.88 -0.11
N TRP A 35 2.02 9.07 -0.46
CA TRP A 35 3.38 9.26 -0.93
C TRP A 35 4.40 8.83 0.13
N VAL A 36 4.26 9.31 1.37
CA VAL A 36 5.16 8.95 2.47
C VAL A 36 5.11 7.45 2.75
N LEU A 37 3.92 6.84 2.82
CA LEU A 37 3.75 5.42 3.11
C LEU A 37 4.22 4.49 1.98
N ARG A 38 4.15 4.95 0.73
CA ARG A 38 4.67 4.21 -0.44
C ARG A 38 6.17 4.05 -0.37
N ASN A 39 6.89 5.08 0.05
CA ASN A 39 8.34 5.09 -0.07
C ASN A 39 8.92 4.05 0.90
N GLU A 40 9.55 3.02 0.35
CA GLU A 40 10.22 2.04 1.19
C GLU A 40 11.33 2.71 2.01
N PRO A 41 11.38 2.45 3.33
CA PRO A 41 12.41 3.03 4.18
C PRO A 41 13.79 2.46 3.79
N MET A 42 14.87 3.21 4.07
CA MET A 42 16.22 2.82 3.65
C MET A 42 16.67 1.46 4.20
N ASP A 43 16.07 1.00 5.29
CA ASP A 43 16.32 -0.30 5.93
C ASP A 43 15.40 -1.42 5.41
N LEU A 44 14.73 -1.22 4.27
CA LEU A 44 13.90 -2.23 3.62
C LEU A 44 14.64 -3.57 3.50
N ARG A 45 14.05 -4.61 4.10
CA ARG A 45 14.51 -5.99 3.98
C ARG A 45 13.63 -6.71 2.96
N PRO A 46 14.10 -6.95 1.72
CA PRO A 46 13.29 -7.65 0.74
C PRO A 46 13.02 -9.08 1.21
N LEU A 47 11.94 -9.68 0.71
CA LEU A 47 11.57 -11.04 1.06
C LEU A 47 12.74 -12.01 0.79
N GLY A 48 13.07 -12.85 1.78
CA GLY A 48 14.22 -13.74 1.70
C GLY A 48 15.57 -13.12 2.10
N HIS A 49 15.59 -11.83 2.49
CA HIS A 49 16.74 -11.21 3.14
C HIS A 49 16.70 -11.49 4.66
N TYR A 50 17.51 -12.44 5.10
CA TYR A 50 17.65 -12.82 6.51
C TYR A 50 19.04 -12.42 7.01
N PRO A 51 19.24 -11.17 7.48
CA PRO A 51 20.53 -10.72 8.01
C PRO A 51 20.82 -11.35 9.38
N ASP A 52 19.77 -11.51 10.20
CA ASP A 52 19.84 -12.10 11.53
C ASP A 52 19.81 -13.63 11.45
N ARG A 53 20.81 -14.28 12.05
CA ARG A 53 21.00 -15.75 11.97
C ARG A 53 20.36 -16.48 13.14
N HIS A 54 19.05 -16.60 13.12
CA HIS A 54 18.32 -17.39 14.11
C HIS A 54 18.38 -18.90 13.84
N PHE A 55 18.38 -19.32 12.57
CA PHE A 55 18.56 -20.71 12.19
C PHE A 55 20.02 -21.04 11.92
N THR A 56 20.63 -21.82 12.81
CA THR A 56 22.04 -22.22 12.70
C THR A 56 22.22 -23.58 12.05
N GLU A 57 21.18 -24.42 12.07
CA GLU A 57 21.18 -25.78 11.57
C GLU A 57 21.23 -25.83 10.03
N PHE A 58 21.77 -26.93 9.51
CA PHE A 58 21.99 -27.08 8.08
C PHE A 58 20.69 -27.14 7.25
N ALA A 59 19.68 -27.89 7.73
CA ALA A 59 18.44 -28.10 6.98
C ALA A 59 17.65 -26.79 6.75
N PRO A 60 17.36 -25.97 7.79
CA PRO A 60 16.72 -24.66 7.59
C PRO A 60 17.52 -23.73 6.66
N ARG A 61 18.85 -23.68 6.82
CA ARG A 61 19.73 -22.88 5.94
C ARG A 61 19.70 -23.33 4.48
N ARG A 62 19.47 -24.62 4.22
CA ARG A 62 19.27 -25.16 2.87
C ARG A 62 17.92 -24.71 2.28
N LEU A 63 16.85 -24.77 3.09
CA LEU A 63 15.52 -24.30 2.69
C LEU A 63 15.50 -22.80 2.39
N ILE A 64 16.14 -21.98 3.23
CA ILE A 64 16.30 -20.53 3.00
C ILE A 64 17.00 -20.25 1.66
N ARG A 65 18.09 -20.97 1.35
CA ARG A 65 18.79 -20.83 0.07
C ARG A 65 17.90 -21.21 -1.10
N HIS A 66 17.14 -22.30 -0.98
CA HIS A 66 16.21 -22.73 -2.02
C HIS A 66 15.10 -21.69 -2.24
N PHE A 67 14.51 -21.16 -1.16
CA PHE A 67 13.52 -20.09 -1.21
C PHE A 67 14.07 -18.84 -1.91
N ARG A 68 15.27 -18.37 -1.53
CA ARG A 68 15.94 -17.23 -2.18
C ARG A 68 16.21 -17.44 -3.67
N ARG A 69 16.43 -18.69 -4.12
CA ARG A 69 16.58 -19.00 -5.55
C ARG A 69 15.25 -18.91 -6.30
N ARG A 70 14.14 -19.27 -5.66
CA ARG A 70 12.80 -19.18 -6.26
C ARG A 70 12.25 -17.74 -6.34
N LEU A 71 12.79 -16.83 -5.54
CA LEU A 71 12.42 -15.41 -5.55
C LEU A 71 13.19 -14.59 -6.59
N ARG A 72 14.21 -15.16 -7.23
CA ARG A 72 14.94 -14.56 -8.35
C ARG A 72 14.28 -14.94 -9.65
#